data_AF-A0A845R5U7-F1
#
_entry.id   AF-A0A845R5U7-F1
#
_cell.length_a   1.000
_cell.length_b   1.000
_cell.length_c   1.000
_cell.angle_alpha   90.00
_cell.angle_beta   90.00
_cell.angle_gamma   90.00
#
_symmetry.space_group_name_H-M   'P 1'
#
loop_
_entity.id
_entity.type
_entity.pdbx_description
1 polymer ?
#
loop_
_entity_poly.entity_id
_entity_poly.type
_entity_poly.pdbx_seq_one_letter_code
_entity_poly.pdbx_strand_id
1 'polypeptide(L)' 'MEEKAVLFPIPGHILHTTIESSRDYQLRLEAEAAALAGMDSPQAKALAQERLEQAKNVREMFEHYASL' A
#
# COMPACT_ATOMS: atom_id res chain seq x y z
N MET A 1 -13.04 -10.17 32.59
CA MET A 1 -12.34 -10.47 31.33
C MET A 1 -10.93 -9.97 31.52
N GLU A 2 -9.94 -10.85 31.64
CA GLU A 2 -8.54 -10.41 31.72
C GLU A 2 -8.17 -9.79 30.36
N GLU A 3 -7.81 -8.52 30.40
CA GLU A 3 -7.28 -7.79 29.25
C GLU A 3 -5.94 -8.44 28.89
N LYS A 4 -5.86 -9.15 27.76
CA LYS A 4 -4.60 -9.71 27.28
C LYS A 4 -3.65 -8.55 27.00
N ALA A 5 -2.71 -8.33 27.91
CA ALA A 5 -1.67 -7.33 27.73
C ALA A 5 -0.96 -7.58 26.39
N VAL A 6 -0.99 -6.57 25.51
CA VAL A 6 -0.26 -6.61 24.24
C VAL A 6 1.22 -6.64 24.56
N LEU A 7 1.87 -7.78 24.33
CA LEU A 7 3.26 -8.01 24.74
C LEU A 7 4.26 -7.13 23.96
N PHE A 8 3.88 -6.66 22.77
CA PHE A 8 4.73 -5.85 21.89
C PHE A 8 3.89 -4.81 21.13
N PRO A 9 3.50 -3.70 21.77
CA PRO A 9 2.75 -2.65 21.09
C PRO A 9 3.64 -2.01 20.02
N ILE A 10 3.08 -1.82 18.81
CA ILE A 10 3.74 -1.02 17.78
C ILE A 10 3.75 0.44 18.27
N PRO A 11 4.91 1.11 18.34
CA PRO A 11 4.94 2.52 18.70
C PRO A 11 4.11 3.34 17.70
N GLY A 12 3.20 4.18 18.20
CA GLY A 12 2.24 4.91 17.36
C GLY A 12 2.89 5.75 16.26
N HIS A 13 4.07 6.33 16.51
CA HIS A 13 4.82 7.08 15.49
C HIS A 13 5.32 6.19 14.35
N ILE A 14 5.70 4.94 14.63
CA ILE A 14 6.10 3.96 13.60
C ILE A 14 4.88 3.57 12.78
N LEU A 15 3.74 3.34 13.43
CA LEU A 15 2.48 3.02 12.74
C LEU A 15 2.05 4.14 11.80
N HIS A 16 2.00 5.39 12.30
CA HIS A 16 1.66 6.56 11.47
C HIS A 16 2.63 6.74 10.30
N THR A 17 3.94 6.69 10.56
CA THR A 17 4.96 6.81 9.50
C THR A 17 4.79 5.73 8.43
N THR A 18 4.45 4.50 8.85
CA THR A 18 4.22 3.38 7.95
C THR A 18 2.97 3.59 7.10
N ILE A 19 1.88 4.07 7.69
CA ILE A 19 0.63 4.40 6.97
C ILE A 19 0.89 5.50 5.93
N GLU A 20 1.55 6.59 6.33
CA GLU A 20 1.88 7.70 5.43
C GLU A 20 2.79 7.25 4.28
N SER A 21 3.86 6.52 4.60
CA SER A 21 4.78 5.98 3.59
C SER A 21 4.09 5.00 2.64
N SER A 22 3.15 4.21 3.14
CA SER A 22 2.36 3.27 2.32
C SER A 22 1.41 4.01 1.37
N ARG A 23 0.82 5.11 1.82
CA ARG A 23 -0.02 5.98 0.96
C ARG A 23 0.80 6.57 -0.18
N ASP A 24 1.98 7.11 0.12
CA ASP A 24 2.89 7.64 -0.90
C ASP A 24 3.33 6.55 -1.88
N TYR A 25 3.58 5.34 -1.39
CA TYR A 25 3.95 4.21 -2.23
C TYR A 25 2.80 3.78 -3.16
N GLN A 26 1.57 3.70 -2.64
CA GLN A 26 0.37 3.40 -3.44
C GLN A 26 0.19 4.41 -4.59
N LEU A 27 0.35 5.70 -4.32
CA LEU A 27 0.27 6.74 -5.36
C LEU A 27 1.34 6.59 -6.44
N ARG A 28 2.57 6.22 -6.06
CA ARG A 28 3.65 5.95 -7.04
C ARG A 28 3.33 4.78 -7.95
N LEU A 29 2.80 3.69 -7.40
CA LEU A 29 2.39 2.53 -8.17
C LEU A 29 1.29 2.87 -9.18
N GLU A 30 0.31 3.69 -8.79
CA GLU A 30 -0.74 4.16 -9.71
C GLU A 30 -0.19 5.06 -10.82
N ALA A 31 0.75 5.95 -10.49
CA ALA A 31 1.43 6.79 -11.47
C ALA A 31 2.27 5.96 -12.46
N GLU A 32 2.99 4.95 -11.98
CA GLU A 32 3.72 3.99 -12.82
C GLU A 32 2.78 3.23 -13.75
N ALA A 33 1.65 2.73 -13.22
CA ALA A 33 0.65 2.04 -14.03
C ALA A 33 0.10 2.93 -15.15
N ALA A 34 -0.21 4.20 -14.84
CA ALA A 34 -0.69 5.16 -15.82
C ALA A 34 0.35 5.45 -16.91
N ALA A 35 1.63 5.61 -16.53
CA ALA A 35 2.72 5.80 -17.48
C ALA A 35 2.90 4.58 -18.41
N LEU A 36 2.86 3.36 -17.84
CA LEU A 36 2.99 2.11 -18.58
C LEU A 36 1.82 1.86 -19.53
N ALA A 37 0.59 2.21 -19.13
CA ALA A 37 -0.60 2.07 -19.97
C ALA A 37 -0.53 2.94 -21.24
N GLY A 38 0.20 4.06 -21.20
CA GLY A 38 0.47 4.91 -22.36
C GLY A 38 1.48 4.32 -23.35
N MET A 39 2.18 3.25 -22.99
CA MET A 39 3.11 2.55 -23.88
C MET A 39 2.35 1.48 -24.66
N ASP A 40 2.37 1.54 -26.00
CA ASP A 40 1.68 0.53 -26.84
C ASP A 40 2.48 -0.77 -26.96
N SER A 41 2.68 -1.43 -25.81
CA SER A 41 3.38 -2.70 -25.67
C SER A 41 2.53 -3.64 -24.81
N PRO A 42 2.34 -4.91 -25.22
CA PRO A 42 1.68 -5.90 -24.39
C PRO A 42 2.36 -6.10 -23.03
N GLN A 43 3.69 -6.05 -23.00
CA GLN A 43 4.48 -6.17 -21.77
C GLN A 43 4.24 -4.97 -20.84
N ALA A 44 4.19 -3.75 -21.39
CA ALA A 44 3.89 -2.56 -20.60
C ALA A 44 2.46 -2.60 -20.02
N LYS A 45 1.48 -3.05 -20.81
CA LYS A 45 0.09 -3.24 -20.33
C LYS A 45 0.00 -4.29 -19.22
N ALA A 46 0.72 -5.40 -19.33
CA ALA A 46 0.78 -6.41 -18.27
C ALA A 46 1.42 -5.86 -16.99
N LEU A 47 2.52 -5.13 -17.12
CA LEU A 47 3.20 -4.50 -15.98
C LEU A 47 2.33 -3.42 -15.32
N ALA A 48 1.59 -2.63 -16.11
CA ALA A 48 0.64 -1.66 -15.58
C ALA A 48 -0.42 -2.33 -14.69
N GLN A 49 -0.95 -3.47 -15.11
CA GLN A 49 -1.92 -4.22 -14.32
C GLN A 49 -1.31 -4.76 -13.02
N GLU A 50 -0.07 -5.23 -13.06
CA GLU A 50 0.65 -5.66 -11.85
C GLU A 50 0.82 -4.50 -10.85
N ARG A 51 1.15 -3.30 -11.32
CA ARG A 51 1.29 -2.10 -10.48
C ARG A 51 -0.04 -1.70 -9.83
N LEU A 52 -1.16 -1.82 -10.55
CA LEU A 52 -2.49 -1.57 -9.98
C LEU A 52 -2.84 -2.60 -8.90
N GLU A 53 -2.53 -3.87 -9.09
CA GLU A 53 -2.77 -4.91 -8.08
C GLU A 53 -1.90 -4.66 -6.83
N GLN A 54 -0.64 -4.27 -7.01
CA GLN A 54 0.24 -3.87 -5.91
C GLN A 54 -0.31 -2.64 -5.17
N ALA A 55 -0.79 -1.63 -5.88
CA ALA A 55 -1.38 -0.42 -5.29
C ALA A 55 -2.61 -0.76 -4.43
N LYS A 56 -3.46 -1.68 -4.92
CA LYS A 56 -4.62 -2.18 -4.17
C LYS A 56 -4.20 -2.90 -2.89
N ASN A 57 -3.22 -3.81 -2.96
CA ASN A 57 -2.73 -4.54 -1.78
C ASN A 57 -2.14 -3.58 -0.73
N VAL A 58 -1.36 -2.58 -1.15
CA VAL A 58 -0.80 -1.57 -0.25
C VAL A 58 -1.91 -0.75 0.40
N ARG A 59 -2.96 -0.41 -0.35
CA ARG A 59 -4.14 0.28 0.16
C ARG A 59 -4.85 -0.51 1.25
N GLU A 60 -5.18 -1.77 0.96
CA GLU A 60 -5.85 -2.65 1.93
C GLU A 60 -5.02 -2.80 3.22
N MET A 61 -3.69 -2.90 3.09
CA MET A 61 -2.78 -2.97 4.23
C MET A 61 -2.82 -1.70 5.10
N PHE A 62 -2.68 -0.50 4.52
CA PHE A 62 -2.65 0.71 5.33
C PHE A 62 -4.05 1.10 5.85
N GLU A 63 -5.13 0.78 5.13
CA GLU A 63 -6.50 0.97 5.62
C GLU A 63 -6.77 0.07 6.84
N HIS A 64 -6.26 -1.17 6.83
CA HIS A 64 -6.30 -2.04 8.01
C HIS A 64 -5.60 -1.39 9.20
N TYR A 65 -4.37 -0.92 9.03
CA TYR A 65 -3.61 -0.29 10.11
C TYR A 65 -4.22 1.03 10.61
N ALA A 66 -4.87 1.80 9.74
CA ALA A 66 -5.57 3.02 10.14
C ALA A 66 -6.87 2.76 10.93
N SER A 67 -7.40 1.53 10.87
CA SER A 67 -8.62 1.13 11.56
C SER A 67 -8.39 0.49 12.94
N LEU A 68 -7.13 0.23 13.31
CA LEU A 68 -6.72 -0.29 14.62
C LEU A 68 -6.76 0.81 15.69
#